data_AF-A0A9P2WQ07-F1
#
_entry.id   AF-A0A9P2WQ07-F1
#
_cell.length_a   1.000
_cell.length_b   1.000
_cell.length_c   1.000
_cell.angle_alpha   90.00
_cell.angle_beta   90.00
_cell.angle_gamma   90.00
#
_symmetry.space_group_name_H-M   'P 1'
#
loop_
_entity.id
_entity.type
_entity.pdbx_description
1 polymer ?
#
loop_
_entity_poly.entity_id
_entity_poly.type
_entity_poly.pdbx_seq_one_letter_code
_entity_poly.pdbx_strand_id
1 'polypeptide(L)'
;MSRRYDCADDEQRKAGIADAASTVRRGELVVLPTDTVYGVGADAFNPAAVTALRNAKQRGREHPPAVLVGTVRAAQALIDDLGKYGQDLIEEFWPGPLTLVCAATPSLSWDLGDTKGTVAVRMPMHPVALELLKEVGPMAVSGANVTGKPAATTVEEAETQFGDAVSVYLDAGPCTSTPPSTIVDLTYAVPRVLRSGAITLEQLRSVCGTVIAELKRPEREPKTSNRETPRTAEPEATSASDEGDSGIPPAQKDDSDAP
;
A
#
# COMPACT_ATOMS: atom_id res chain seq x y z
N MET A 1 5.36 22.83 7.33
CA MET A 1 3.99 22.76 7.84
C MET A 1 3.12 22.23 6.74
N SER A 2 2.55 21.05 6.94
CA SER A 2 1.40 20.56 6.19
C SER A 2 0.20 21.49 6.33
N ARG A 3 -0.75 21.38 5.39
CA ARG A 3 -2.05 22.07 5.43
C ARG A 3 -3.16 21.04 5.21
N ARG A 4 -4.24 21.14 5.99
CA ARG A 4 -5.41 20.26 5.89
C ARG A 4 -6.64 21.08 5.47
N TYR A 5 -7.45 20.53 4.58
CA TYR A 5 -8.67 21.13 4.08
C TYR A 5 -9.84 20.17 4.25
N ASP A 6 -10.87 20.58 5.00
CA ASP A 6 -12.13 19.85 5.10
C ASP A 6 -12.88 19.95 3.77
N CYS A 7 -13.05 18.82 3.09
CA CYS A 7 -13.71 18.73 1.80
C CYS A 7 -15.20 18.37 1.90
N ALA A 8 -15.77 18.30 3.11
CA ALA A 8 -17.21 18.30 3.33
C ALA A 8 -17.82 19.72 3.28
N ASP A 9 -17.00 20.76 3.47
CA ASP A 9 -17.34 22.16 3.17
C ASP A 9 -16.91 22.53 1.74
N ASP A 10 -17.82 23.10 0.94
CA ASP A 10 -17.59 23.33 -0.49
C ASP A 10 -16.51 24.40 -0.78
N GLU A 11 -16.37 25.45 0.05
CA GLU A 11 -15.35 26.48 -0.16
C GLU A 11 -13.96 26.02 0.31
N GLN A 12 -13.86 25.31 1.44
CA GLN A 12 -12.61 24.65 1.85
C GLN A 12 -12.18 23.57 0.86
N ARG A 13 -13.11 22.75 0.35
CA ARG A 13 -12.85 21.77 -0.72
C ARG A 13 -12.25 22.44 -1.94
N LYS A 14 -12.90 23.50 -2.44
CA LYS A 14 -12.48 24.27 -3.62
C LYS A 14 -11.11 24.93 -3.42
N ALA A 15 -10.84 25.49 -2.24
CA ALA A 15 -9.51 26.00 -1.88
C ALA A 15 -8.46 24.89 -1.80
N GLY A 16 -8.80 23.75 -1.19
CA GLY A 16 -7.95 22.58 -1.04
C GLY A 16 -7.58 21.94 -2.38
N ILE A 17 -8.54 21.77 -3.31
CA ILE A 17 -8.27 21.28 -4.67
C ILE A 17 -7.31 22.22 -5.41
N ALA A 18 -7.49 23.54 -5.30
CA ALA A 18 -6.61 24.52 -5.95
C ALA A 18 -5.18 24.50 -5.38
N ASP A 19 -5.04 24.43 -4.05
CA ASP A 19 -3.75 24.35 -3.39
C ASP A 19 -3.06 22.99 -3.58
N ALA A 20 -3.80 21.88 -3.51
CA ALA A 20 -3.30 20.55 -3.84
C ALA A 20 -2.82 20.48 -5.29
N ALA A 21 -3.57 21.04 -6.25
CA ALA A 21 -3.14 21.09 -7.65
C ALA A 21 -1.89 21.94 -7.85
N SER A 22 -1.82 23.12 -7.22
CA SER A 22 -0.61 23.95 -7.18
C SER A 22 0.58 23.18 -6.58
N THR A 23 0.35 22.42 -5.52
CA THR A 23 1.34 21.63 -4.79
C THR A 23 1.90 20.48 -5.63
N VAL A 24 1.03 19.70 -6.28
CA VAL A 24 1.47 18.63 -7.19
C VAL A 24 2.26 19.21 -8.37
N ARG A 25 1.84 20.36 -8.92
CA ARG A 25 2.57 21.07 -9.99
C ARG A 25 3.95 21.61 -9.56
N ARG A 26 4.22 21.79 -8.25
CA ARG A 26 5.56 22.08 -7.71
C ARG A 26 6.41 20.82 -7.48
N GLY A 27 5.86 19.62 -7.70
CA GLY A 27 6.51 18.33 -7.42
C GLY A 27 6.45 17.89 -5.96
N GLU A 28 5.60 18.52 -5.16
CA GLU A 28 5.37 18.18 -3.74
C GLU A 28 4.30 17.09 -3.60
N LEU A 29 4.29 16.42 -2.44
CA LEU A 29 3.33 15.35 -2.15
C LEU A 29 2.02 15.88 -1.58
N VAL A 30 0.91 15.25 -1.96
CA VAL A 30 -0.44 15.49 -1.42
C VAL A 30 -1.07 14.19 -0.94
N VAL A 31 -1.94 14.26 0.07
CA VAL A 31 -2.81 13.16 0.50
C VAL A 31 -4.23 13.44 0.01
N LEU A 32 -4.86 12.42 -0.59
CA LEU A 32 -6.20 12.47 -1.17
C LEU A 32 -7.04 11.23 -0.79
N PRO A 33 -8.35 11.38 -0.56
CA PRO A 33 -9.26 10.26 -0.27
C PRO A 33 -9.55 9.43 -1.54
N THR A 34 -9.95 8.16 -1.39
CA THR A 34 -10.47 7.33 -2.50
C THR A 34 -11.65 6.48 -2.04
N ASP A 35 -12.33 5.80 -2.97
CA ASP A 35 -13.35 4.76 -2.74
C ASP A 35 -12.85 3.48 -2.04
N THR A 36 -11.61 3.49 -1.52
CA THR A 36 -10.96 2.33 -0.88
C THR A 36 -10.20 2.73 0.39
N VAL A 37 -9.17 3.56 0.24
CA VAL A 37 -8.30 4.04 1.31
C VAL A 37 -7.77 5.42 0.93
N TYR A 38 -7.22 6.19 1.87
CA TYR A 38 -6.47 7.38 1.52
C TYR A 38 -5.25 7.01 0.66
N GLY A 39 -4.92 7.86 -0.30
CA GLY A 39 -3.71 7.81 -1.10
C GLY A 39 -2.74 8.92 -0.69
N VAL A 40 -1.45 8.69 -0.94
CA VAL A 40 -0.45 9.76 -1.07
C VAL A 40 0.00 9.79 -2.52
N GLY A 41 0.02 10.99 -3.10
CA GLY A 41 0.13 11.22 -4.54
C GLY A 41 1.15 12.29 -4.92
N ALA A 42 1.64 12.17 -6.15
CA ALA A 42 2.60 13.04 -6.83
C ALA A 42 2.24 13.16 -8.32
N ASP A 43 2.85 14.11 -9.03
CA ASP A 43 2.78 14.19 -10.49
C ASP A 43 3.42 12.93 -11.12
N ALA A 44 2.70 12.23 -11.99
CA ALA A 44 3.20 11.02 -12.66
C ALA A 44 4.36 11.31 -13.63
N PHE A 45 4.46 12.54 -14.15
CA PHE A 45 5.45 12.98 -15.14
C PHE A 45 6.68 13.66 -14.52
N ASN A 46 6.75 13.74 -13.19
CA ASN A 46 7.87 14.34 -12.47
C ASN A 46 8.69 13.26 -11.71
N PRO A 47 9.81 12.75 -12.29
CA PRO A 47 10.67 11.75 -11.64
C PRO A 47 11.14 12.10 -10.23
N ALA A 48 11.33 13.38 -9.91
CA ALA A 48 11.72 13.81 -8.57
C ALA A 48 10.55 13.67 -7.58
N ALA A 49 9.34 14.08 -7.97
CA ALA A 49 8.13 13.93 -7.17
C ALA A 49 7.77 12.45 -6.94
N VAL A 50 7.87 11.60 -7.98
CA VAL A 50 7.66 10.15 -7.83
C VAL A 50 8.76 9.48 -6.98
N THR A 51 9.99 9.99 -7.02
CA THR A 51 11.05 9.55 -6.11
C THR A 51 10.78 9.98 -4.66
N ALA A 52 10.32 11.21 -4.43
CA ALA A 52 9.89 11.67 -3.10
C ALA A 52 8.75 10.81 -2.56
N LEU A 53 7.77 10.46 -3.41
CA LEU A 53 6.69 9.53 -3.09
C LEU A 53 7.24 8.16 -2.66
N ARG A 54 8.10 7.51 -3.45
CA ARG A 54 8.72 6.21 -3.09
C ARG A 54 9.52 6.28 -1.79
N ASN A 55 10.24 7.38 -1.55
CA ASN A 55 11.00 7.60 -0.33
C ASN A 55 10.08 7.72 0.89
N ALA A 56 9.00 8.50 0.81
CA ALA A 56 7.97 8.60 1.85
C ALA A 56 7.22 7.27 2.09
N LYS A 57 7.21 6.36 1.11
CA LYS A 57 6.71 4.97 1.26
C LYS A 57 7.72 4.01 1.87
N GLN A 58 9.00 4.36 1.93
CA GLN A 58 10.10 3.43 2.18
C GLN A 58 10.05 2.22 1.22
N ARG A 59 9.90 2.49 -0.09
CA ARG A 59 9.89 1.47 -1.15
C ARG A 59 11.01 1.68 -2.15
N GLY A 60 11.56 0.60 -2.66
CA GLY A 60 12.46 0.63 -3.79
C GLY A 60 11.73 0.81 -5.12
N ARG A 61 12.44 0.57 -6.22
CA ARG A 61 11.94 0.77 -7.59
C ARG A 61 11.09 -0.40 -8.07
N GLU A 62 11.25 -1.57 -7.47
CA GLU A 62 10.49 -2.82 -7.71
C GLU A 62 9.00 -2.75 -7.35
N HIS A 63 8.58 -1.69 -6.66
CA HIS A 63 7.20 -1.43 -6.26
C HIS A 63 6.69 -0.08 -6.78
N PRO A 64 6.56 0.09 -8.11
CA PRO A 64 6.06 1.33 -8.72
C PRO A 64 4.63 1.65 -8.23
N PRO A 65 4.27 2.95 -8.10
CA PRO A 65 2.92 3.37 -7.77
C PRO A 65 1.96 3.12 -8.95
N ALA A 66 0.66 3.10 -8.66
CA ALA A 66 -0.35 3.17 -9.71
C ALA A 66 -0.52 4.63 -10.17
N VAL A 67 -0.93 4.84 -11.41
CA VAL A 67 -1.32 6.16 -11.92
C VAL A 67 -2.83 6.29 -11.82
N LEU A 68 -3.30 7.26 -11.04
CA LEU A 68 -4.72 7.62 -11.01
C LEU A 68 -5.03 8.68 -12.07
N VAL A 69 -6.24 8.63 -12.63
CA VAL A 69 -6.71 9.56 -13.66
C VAL A 69 -8.11 10.09 -13.36
N GLY A 70 -8.41 11.31 -13.82
CA GLY A 70 -9.72 11.95 -13.67
C GLY A 70 -10.71 11.65 -14.80
N THR A 71 -10.26 11.00 -15.89
CA THR A 71 -11.08 10.62 -17.05
C THR A 71 -10.54 9.36 -17.74
N VAL A 72 -11.41 8.61 -18.43
CA VAL A 72 -11.01 7.48 -19.30
C VAL A 72 -10.08 7.94 -20.43
N ARG A 73 -10.33 9.12 -21.02
CA ARG A 73 -9.47 9.70 -22.07
C ARG A 73 -8.03 9.91 -21.59
N ALA A 74 -7.83 10.26 -20.32
CA ALA A 74 -6.49 10.37 -19.74
C ALA A 74 -5.81 9.00 -19.60
N ALA A 75 -6.52 7.93 -19.21
CA ALA A 75 -5.95 6.57 -19.22
C ALA A 75 -5.59 6.09 -20.63
N GLN A 76 -6.44 6.38 -21.63
CA GLN A 76 -6.17 6.07 -23.03
C GLN A 76 -4.94 6.79 -23.62
N ALA A 77 -4.46 7.86 -22.97
CA ALA A 77 -3.22 8.55 -23.32
C ALA A 77 -1.97 8.01 -22.58
N LEU A 78 -2.15 7.03 -21.68
CA LEU A 78 -1.07 6.37 -20.92
C LEU A 78 -0.82 4.93 -21.36
N ILE A 79 -1.78 4.32 -22.06
CA ILE A 79 -1.84 2.90 -22.41
C ILE A 79 -1.64 2.76 -23.92
N ASP A 80 -0.80 1.79 -24.33
CA ASP A 80 -0.46 1.58 -25.75
C ASP A 80 -1.60 0.89 -26.53
N ASP A 81 -2.07 -0.25 -26.02
CA ASP A 81 -3.36 -0.85 -26.37
C ASP A 81 -4.06 -1.33 -25.09
N LEU A 82 -5.37 -1.10 -25.07
CA LEU A 82 -6.30 -1.49 -24.01
C LEU A 82 -7.00 -2.82 -24.33
N GLY A 83 -7.09 -3.19 -25.60
CA GLY A 83 -7.82 -4.35 -26.11
C GLY A 83 -9.32 -4.30 -25.82
N LYS A 84 -10.07 -5.32 -26.28
CA LYS A 84 -11.50 -5.43 -25.96
C LYS A 84 -11.74 -5.58 -24.46
N TYR A 85 -11.00 -6.49 -23.80
CA TYR A 85 -11.17 -6.73 -22.36
C TYR A 85 -10.95 -5.48 -21.51
N GLY A 86 -9.98 -4.62 -21.84
CA GLY A 86 -9.78 -3.38 -21.10
C GLY A 86 -10.88 -2.34 -21.37
N GLN A 87 -11.49 -2.33 -22.55
CA GLN A 87 -12.66 -1.49 -22.84
C GLN A 87 -13.87 -1.97 -22.02
N ASP A 88 -14.19 -3.27 -22.10
CA ASP A 88 -15.29 -3.90 -21.36
C ASP A 88 -15.17 -3.68 -19.83
N LEU A 89 -13.95 -3.84 -19.29
CA LEU A 89 -13.66 -3.66 -17.88
C LEU A 89 -13.70 -2.20 -17.41
N ILE A 90 -13.40 -1.23 -18.30
CA ILE A 90 -13.56 0.19 -17.99
C ILE A 90 -15.03 0.59 -18.02
N GLU A 91 -15.81 0.07 -18.98
CA GLU A 91 -17.24 0.37 -19.11
C GLU A 91 -18.05 -0.12 -17.90
N GLU A 92 -17.76 -1.33 -17.38
CA GLU A 92 -18.45 -1.89 -16.20
C GLU A 92 -17.93 -1.32 -14.86
N PHE A 93 -16.62 -1.13 -14.71
CA PHE A 93 -16.01 -0.94 -13.38
C PHE A 93 -15.31 0.41 -13.12
N TRP A 94 -15.27 1.35 -14.08
CA TRP A 94 -14.70 2.69 -13.88
C TRP A 94 -15.73 3.82 -14.03
N PRO A 95 -15.67 4.87 -13.19
CA PRO A 95 -14.82 5.02 -12.00
C PRO A 95 -15.12 3.97 -10.91
N GLY A 96 -14.09 3.47 -10.22
CA GLY A 96 -14.27 2.41 -9.21
C GLY A 96 -12.98 1.73 -8.72
N PRO A 97 -13.14 0.61 -7.98
CA PRO A 97 -12.04 -0.10 -7.33
C PRO A 97 -11.34 -1.13 -8.24
N LEU A 98 -11.25 -0.87 -9.54
CA LEU A 98 -10.46 -1.67 -10.50
C LEU A 98 -9.15 -0.97 -10.85
N THR A 99 -8.04 -1.71 -10.85
CA THR A 99 -6.75 -1.26 -11.37
C THR A 99 -6.34 -2.16 -12.52
N LEU A 100 -6.03 -1.58 -13.68
CA LEU A 100 -5.62 -2.30 -14.88
C LEU A 100 -4.12 -2.14 -15.09
N VAL A 101 -3.39 -3.24 -15.27
CA VAL A 101 -1.98 -3.23 -15.69
C VAL A 101 -1.93 -3.49 -17.19
N CYS A 102 -1.42 -2.52 -17.94
CA CYS A 102 -1.36 -2.55 -19.40
C CYS A 102 0.05 -2.17 -19.88
N ALA A 103 0.33 -2.35 -21.18
CA ALA A 103 1.51 -1.76 -21.79
C ALA A 103 1.41 -0.22 -21.76
N ALA A 104 2.49 0.45 -21.34
CA ALA A 104 2.56 1.91 -21.36
C ALA A 104 2.87 2.42 -22.77
N THR A 105 2.25 3.53 -23.19
CA THR A 105 2.52 4.13 -24.50
C THR A 105 4.02 4.48 -24.63
N PRO A 106 4.77 3.97 -25.62
CA PRO A 106 6.24 4.08 -25.67
C PRO A 106 6.82 5.50 -25.72
N SER A 107 6.00 6.52 -26.04
CA SER A 107 6.41 7.94 -26.08
C SER A 107 6.37 8.65 -24.72
N LEU A 108 5.96 7.98 -23.63
CA LEU A 108 5.83 8.58 -22.30
C LEU A 108 7.19 8.74 -21.61
N SER A 109 7.59 9.97 -21.34
CA SER A 109 8.79 10.29 -20.55
C SER A 109 8.43 10.41 -19.06
N TRP A 110 8.69 9.35 -18.30
CA TRP A 110 8.44 9.28 -16.85
C TRP A 110 9.37 8.27 -16.15
N ASP A 111 9.45 8.33 -14.81
CA ASP A 111 10.13 7.31 -13.98
C ASP A 111 9.25 6.89 -12.78
N LEU A 112 8.27 6.02 -13.05
CA LEU A 112 7.45 5.40 -12.01
C LEU A 112 8.24 4.40 -11.14
N GLY A 113 9.36 3.88 -11.65
CA GLY A 113 10.11 2.77 -11.06
C GLY A 113 10.36 1.70 -12.12
N ASP A 114 10.58 0.46 -11.70
CA ASP A 114 10.99 -0.63 -12.58
C ASP A 114 9.77 -1.34 -13.18
N THR A 115 8.96 -0.59 -13.95
CA THR A 115 7.66 -1.06 -14.48
C THR A 115 7.76 -2.05 -15.64
N LYS A 116 8.95 -2.26 -16.20
CA LYS A 116 9.21 -3.15 -17.35
C LYS A 116 8.36 -2.83 -18.59
N GLY A 117 8.07 -1.54 -18.82
CA GLY A 117 7.25 -1.07 -19.95
C GLY A 117 5.73 -1.15 -19.71
N THR A 118 5.31 -1.46 -18.49
CA THR A 118 3.89 -1.46 -18.10
C THR A 118 3.49 -0.20 -17.32
N VAL A 119 2.20 0.02 -17.15
CA VAL A 119 1.64 0.96 -16.17
C VAL A 119 0.40 0.34 -15.52
N ALA A 120 0.25 0.54 -14.21
CA ALA A 120 -0.98 0.23 -13.47
C ALA A 120 -1.85 1.49 -13.38
N VAL A 121 -3.03 1.51 -14.00
CA VAL A 121 -3.93 2.68 -14.06
C VAL A 121 -5.24 2.40 -13.31
N ARG A 122 -5.83 3.43 -12.69
CA ARG A 122 -7.19 3.40 -12.10
C ARG A 122 -7.87 4.76 -12.18
N MET A 123 -9.19 4.77 -12.42
CA MET A 123 -10.05 5.94 -12.22
C MET A 123 -10.86 5.73 -10.93
N PRO A 124 -10.57 6.43 -9.82
CA PRO A 124 -11.22 6.18 -8.52
C PRO A 124 -12.66 6.73 -8.46
N MET A 125 -13.55 6.10 -7.70
CA MET A 125 -14.94 6.54 -7.46
C MET A 125 -15.04 7.46 -6.24
N HIS A 126 -14.24 8.53 -6.22
CA HIS A 126 -14.29 9.51 -5.12
C HIS A 126 -14.34 10.94 -5.68
N PRO A 127 -15.33 11.78 -5.31
CA PRO A 127 -15.56 13.06 -5.99
C PRO A 127 -14.39 14.04 -5.84
N VAL A 128 -13.83 14.17 -4.63
CA VAL A 128 -12.63 14.97 -4.34
C VAL A 128 -11.40 14.51 -5.15
N ALA A 129 -11.24 13.20 -5.34
CA ALA A 129 -10.12 12.67 -6.13
C ALA A 129 -10.34 12.93 -7.63
N LEU A 130 -11.55 12.70 -8.13
CA LEU A 130 -11.90 12.94 -9.53
C LEU A 130 -11.80 14.41 -9.91
N GLU A 131 -12.04 15.35 -9.00
CA GLU A 131 -11.77 16.78 -9.21
C GLU A 131 -10.28 17.07 -9.29
N LEU A 132 -9.49 16.63 -8.29
CA LEU A 132 -8.05 16.86 -8.29
C LEU A 132 -7.38 16.26 -9.53
N LEU A 133 -7.77 15.04 -9.93
CA LEU A 133 -7.23 14.33 -11.09
C LEU A 133 -7.74 14.87 -12.44
N LYS A 134 -8.75 15.74 -12.46
CA LYS A 134 -9.16 16.51 -13.66
C LYS A 134 -8.40 17.83 -13.77
N GLU A 135 -8.13 18.48 -12.64
CA GLU A 135 -7.36 19.73 -12.55
C GLU A 135 -5.85 19.48 -12.77
N VAL A 136 -5.28 18.44 -12.16
CA VAL A 136 -3.86 18.07 -12.27
C VAL A 136 -3.58 17.26 -13.53
N GLY A 137 -4.47 16.31 -13.86
CA GLY A 137 -4.18 15.22 -14.80
C GLY A 137 -3.66 13.96 -14.08
N PRO A 138 -2.93 13.07 -14.78
CA PRO A 138 -2.46 11.81 -14.21
C PRO A 138 -1.50 11.98 -13.03
N MET A 139 -1.79 11.32 -11.91
CA MET A 139 -0.97 11.36 -10.70
C MET A 139 -0.46 9.97 -10.33
N ALA A 140 0.81 9.86 -9.98
CA ALA A 140 1.36 8.67 -9.34
C ALA A 140 0.88 8.62 -7.89
N VAL A 141 0.13 7.58 -7.51
CA VAL A 141 -0.48 7.43 -6.18
C VAL A 141 -0.24 6.02 -5.63
N SER A 142 -0.04 5.95 -4.31
CA SER A 142 -0.04 4.70 -3.55
C SER A 142 -0.82 4.90 -2.26
N GLY A 143 -1.38 3.82 -1.69
CA GLY A 143 -2.13 3.88 -0.44
C GLY A 143 -1.35 4.59 0.68
N ALA A 144 -2.03 5.30 1.56
CA ALA A 144 -1.47 6.23 2.54
C ALA A 144 -0.85 5.55 3.78
N ASN A 145 0.06 4.60 3.56
CA ASN A 145 0.84 3.91 4.60
C ASN A 145 2.35 3.81 4.35
N VAL A 146 3.16 4.03 5.38
CA VAL A 146 4.56 3.60 5.35
C VAL A 146 4.59 2.08 5.24
N THR A 147 5.54 1.52 4.47
CA THR A 147 5.56 0.07 4.22
C THR A 147 5.65 -0.73 5.52
N GLY A 148 4.74 -1.70 5.68
CA GLY A 148 4.56 -2.47 6.93
C GLY A 148 3.43 -1.96 7.85
N LYS A 149 2.95 -0.73 7.70
CA LYS A 149 1.77 -0.20 8.44
C LYS A 149 0.45 -0.42 7.68
N PRO A 150 -0.71 -0.41 8.35
CA PRO A 150 -2.03 -0.37 7.70
C PRO A 150 -2.22 0.87 6.82
N ALA A 151 -2.94 0.71 5.71
CA ALA A 151 -3.39 1.81 4.85
C ALA A 151 -4.33 2.74 5.63
N ALA A 152 -4.04 4.05 5.63
CA ALA A 152 -4.90 5.03 6.28
C ALA A 152 -6.31 5.06 5.67
N THR A 153 -7.30 4.99 6.53
CA THR A 153 -8.73 5.08 6.23
C THR A 153 -9.32 6.43 6.64
N THR A 154 -8.68 7.16 7.55
CA THR A 154 -8.94 8.59 7.81
C THR A 154 -7.73 9.46 7.44
N VAL A 155 -7.91 10.78 7.40
CA VAL A 155 -6.82 11.72 7.15
C VAL A 155 -5.83 11.79 8.32
N GLU A 156 -6.28 11.64 9.57
CA GLU A 156 -5.43 11.62 10.77
C GLU A 156 -4.43 10.45 10.73
N GLU A 157 -4.87 9.29 10.24
CA GLU A 157 -4.03 8.11 10.06
C GLU A 157 -2.95 8.34 8.98
N ALA A 158 -3.19 9.23 8.02
CA ALA A 158 -2.21 9.66 7.04
C ALA A 158 -1.28 10.75 7.61
N GLU A 159 -1.82 11.75 8.31
CA GLU A 159 -1.05 12.80 9.01
C GLU A 159 -0.06 12.18 10.00
N THR A 160 -0.50 11.18 10.77
CA THR A 160 0.32 10.38 11.70
C THR A 160 1.42 9.55 11.01
N GLN A 161 1.28 9.29 9.70
CA GLN A 161 2.23 8.48 8.93
C GLN A 161 3.22 9.29 8.07
N PHE A 162 2.93 10.55 7.73
CA PHE A 162 3.84 11.38 6.92
C PHE A 162 4.20 12.74 7.54
N GLY A 163 3.34 13.36 8.34
CA GLY A 163 3.53 14.72 8.87
C GLY A 163 3.90 15.73 7.78
N ASP A 164 4.98 16.48 8.00
CA ASP A 164 5.54 17.48 7.07
C ASP A 164 6.12 16.90 5.76
N ALA A 165 6.19 15.58 5.57
CA ALA A 165 6.59 14.99 4.28
C ALA A 165 5.51 15.14 3.18
N VAL A 166 4.32 15.62 3.54
CA VAL A 166 3.19 15.92 2.65
C VAL A 166 2.74 17.35 2.90
N SER A 167 2.64 18.14 1.82
CA SER A 167 2.34 19.58 1.91
C SER A 167 0.85 19.89 2.05
N VAL A 168 -0.03 19.02 1.54
CA VAL A 168 -1.50 19.20 1.56
C VAL A 168 -2.21 17.88 1.83
N TYR A 169 -3.17 17.90 2.74
CA TYR A 169 -4.08 16.82 3.09
C TYR A 169 -5.51 17.24 2.77
N LEU A 170 -6.15 16.53 1.84
CA LEU A 170 -7.58 16.70 1.54
C LEU A 170 -8.36 15.74 2.43
N ASP A 171 -9.14 16.25 3.37
CA ASP A 171 -9.96 15.48 4.28
C ASP A 171 -11.37 15.33 3.72
N ALA A 172 -11.87 14.10 3.55
CA ALA A 172 -13.27 13.84 3.20
C ALA A 172 -13.94 12.90 4.22
N GLY A 173 -13.46 12.89 5.46
CA GLY A 173 -13.86 11.94 6.49
C GLY A 173 -13.34 10.52 6.24
N PRO A 174 -13.86 9.51 6.96
CA PRO A 174 -13.42 8.13 6.82
C PRO A 174 -13.80 7.51 5.46
N CYS A 175 -12.84 6.85 4.82
CA CYS A 175 -13.13 5.95 3.69
C CYS A 175 -14.08 4.83 4.15
N THR A 176 -15.15 4.58 3.39
CA THR A 176 -15.95 3.37 3.57
C THR A 176 -15.06 2.14 3.42
N SER A 177 -15.03 1.27 4.43
CA SER A 177 -14.13 0.11 4.51
C SER A 177 -14.46 -0.96 3.46
N THR A 178 -14.01 -0.73 2.23
CA THR A 178 -14.03 -1.68 1.12
C THR A 178 -12.68 -2.41 1.05
N PRO A 179 -12.63 -3.64 0.51
CA PRO A 179 -11.35 -4.27 0.19
C PRO A 179 -10.53 -3.39 -0.78
N PRO A 180 -9.19 -3.48 -0.77
CA PRO A 180 -8.36 -2.71 -1.70
C PRO A 180 -8.72 -3.01 -3.16
N SER A 181 -8.35 -2.12 -4.09
CA SER A 181 -8.71 -2.30 -5.51
C SER A 181 -8.24 -3.65 -6.06
N THR A 182 -9.09 -4.32 -6.84
CA THR A 182 -8.69 -5.51 -7.59
C THR A 182 -7.68 -5.09 -8.67
N ILE A 183 -6.57 -5.81 -8.80
CA ILE A 183 -5.56 -5.55 -9.84
C ILE A 183 -5.66 -6.64 -10.89
N VAL A 184 -5.89 -6.25 -12.15
CA VAL A 184 -5.98 -7.14 -13.30
C VAL A 184 -4.90 -6.78 -14.33
N ASP A 185 -4.16 -7.78 -14.77
CA ASP A 185 -3.13 -7.70 -15.81
C ASP A 185 -3.74 -8.03 -17.18
N LEU A 186 -3.61 -7.09 -18.11
CA LEU A 186 -4.06 -7.16 -19.50
C LEU A 186 -2.89 -7.26 -20.49
N THR A 187 -1.64 -7.41 -20.02
CA THR A 187 -0.47 -7.62 -20.89
C THR A 187 -0.39 -9.02 -21.52
N TYR A 188 -1.39 -9.87 -21.23
CA TYR A 188 -1.55 -11.21 -21.80
C TYR A 188 -2.90 -11.34 -22.51
N ALA A 189 -2.98 -12.21 -23.52
CA ALA A 189 -4.19 -12.49 -24.30
C ALA A 189 -5.40 -13.03 -23.49
N VAL A 190 -5.22 -13.32 -22.20
CA VAL A 190 -6.29 -13.67 -21.24
C VAL A 190 -6.02 -12.88 -19.95
N PRO A 191 -6.99 -12.08 -19.46
CA PRO A 191 -6.82 -11.28 -18.25
C PRO A 191 -6.44 -12.11 -17.01
N ARG A 192 -5.59 -11.56 -16.15
CA ARG A 192 -5.09 -12.25 -14.95
C ARG A 192 -5.25 -11.40 -13.70
N VAL A 193 -5.81 -11.94 -12.63
CA VAL A 193 -5.82 -11.23 -11.34
C VAL A 193 -4.42 -11.27 -10.72
N LEU A 194 -3.82 -10.10 -10.46
CA LEU A 194 -2.57 -9.95 -9.72
C LEU A 194 -2.79 -9.72 -8.22
N ARG A 195 -3.96 -9.17 -7.85
CA ARG A 195 -4.40 -8.98 -6.47
C ARG A 195 -5.92 -8.99 -6.41
N SER A 196 -6.48 -9.91 -5.63
CA SER A 196 -7.90 -9.96 -5.28
C SER A 196 -8.29 -8.73 -4.43
N GLY A 197 -9.48 -8.19 -4.68
CA GLY A 197 -9.92 -6.92 -4.10
C GLY A 197 -11.43 -6.79 -4.08
N ALA A 198 -11.94 -5.55 -4.11
CA ALA A 198 -13.39 -5.27 -4.02
C ALA A 198 -14.23 -5.85 -5.17
N ILE A 199 -13.63 -6.10 -6.34
CA ILE A 199 -14.28 -6.75 -7.49
C ILE A 199 -13.86 -8.22 -7.52
N THR A 200 -14.84 -9.12 -7.47
CA THR A 200 -14.62 -10.56 -7.41
C THR A 200 -14.20 -11.15 -8.77
N LEU A 201 -13.56 -12.32 -8.72
CA LEU A 201 -13.23 -13.10 -9.92
C LEU A 201 -14.48 -13.51 -10.73
N GLU A 202 -15.65 -13.61 -10.10
CA GLU A 202 -16.91 -13.91 -10.77
C GLU A 202 -17.41 -12.72 -11.60
N GLN A 203 -17.41 -11.51 -11.02
CA GLN A 203 -17.73 -10.26 -11.73
C GLN A 203 -16.77 -9.99 -12.90
N LEU A 204 -15.47 -10.28 -12.74
CA LEU A 204 -14.51 -10.17 -13.86
C LEU A 204 -14.81 -11.19 -14.97
N ARG A 205 -15.43 -12.33 -14.66
CA ARG A 205 -15.79 -13.38 -15.63
C ARG A 205 -17.15 -13.16 -16.28
N SER A 206 -18.10 -12.47 -15.64
CA SER A 206 -19.33 -12.05 -16.32
C SER A 206 -19.07 -11.02 -17.43
N VAL A 207 -17.99 -10.24 -17.31
CA VAL A 207 -17.52 -9.30 -18.35
C VAL A 207 -16.62 -10.00 -19.38
N CYS A 208 -15.49 -10.58 -18.95
CA CYS A 208 -14.45 -11.09 -19.86
C CYS A 208 -14.61 -12.57 -20.25
N GLY A 209 -15.58 -13.30 -19.70
CA GLY A 209 -15.72 -14.74 -19.85
C GLY A 209 -14.62 -15.53 -19.13
N THR A 210 -13.41 -15.56 -19.69
CA THR A 210 -12.26 -16.27 -19.11
C THR A 210 -11.30 -15.30 -18.45
N VAL A 211 -11.12 -15.46 -17.13
CA VAL A 211 -10.13 -14.72 -16.33
C VAL A 211 -9.33 -15.69 -15.47
N ILE A 212 -8.01 -15.57 -15.51
CA ILE A 212 -7.07 -16.37 -14.72
C ILE A 212 -7.06 -15.83 -13.29
N ALA A 213 -7.26 -16.73 -12.33
CA ALA A 213 -7.27 -16.42 -10.91
C ALA A 213 -5.86 -16.01 -10.40
N GLU A 214 -5.83 -15.32 -9.26
CA GLU A 214 -4.59 -14.98 -8.58
C GLU A 214 -3.79 -16.23 -8.21
N LEU A 215 -2.57 -16.32 -8.71
CA LEU A 215 -1.64 -17.40 -8.36
C LEU A 215 -1.13 -17.19 -6.93
N LYS A 216 -1.90 -17.67 -5.95
CA LYS A 216 -1.41 -17.87 -4.58
C LYS A 216 -0.14 -18.70 -4.63
N ARG A 217 1.02 -18.06 -4.46
CA ARG A 217 2.24 -18.78 -4.08
C ARG A 217 1.93 -19.51 -2.76
N PRO A 218 2.33 -20.77 -2.59
CA PRO A 218 2.28 -21.39 -1.28
C PRO A 218 3.08 -20.51 -0.32
N GLU A 219 2.51 -20.21 0.84
CA GLU A 219 3.24 -19.53 1.90
C GLU A 219 4.49 -20.36 2.21
N ARG A 220 5.65 -19.71 2.27
CA ARG A 220 6.83 -20.38 2.82
C ARG A 220 6.56 -20.54 4.30
N GLU A 221 6.24 -21.77 4.70
CA GLU A 221 6.14 -22.14 6.11
C GLU A 221 7.34 -21.53 6.86
N PRO A 222 7.11 -20.87 8.01
CA PRO A 222 8.19 -20.28 8.78
C PRO A 222 9.12 -21.42 9.17
N LYS A 223 10.34 -21.44 8.60
CA LYS A 223 11.33 -22.48 8.85
C LYS A 223 11.48 -22.64 10.35
N THR A 224 10.99 -23.75 10.89
CA THR A 224 11.17 -24.10 12.29
C THR A 224 12.67 -24.25 12.50
N SER A 225 13.25 -23.27 13.19
CA SER A 225 14.66 -23.27 13.56
C SER A 225 14.86 -24.36 14.61
N ASN A 226 14.99 -25.60 14.15
CA ASN A 226 15.30 -26.75 14.98
C ASN A 226 16.75 -26.64 15.47
N ARG A 227 16.98 -25.71 16.40
CA ARG A 227 18.15 -25.70 17.27
C ARG A 227 18.01 -26.91 18.17
N GLU A 228 18.60 -28.02 17.73
CA GLU A 228 18.87 -29.14 18.62
C GLU A 228 19.73 -28.62 19.77
N THR A 229 19.14 -28.50 20.95
CA THR A 229 19.88 -28.36 22.20
C THR A 229 20.70 -29.64 22.39
N PRO A 230 22.04 -29.56 22.48
CA PRO A 230 22.84 -30.73 22.82
C PRO A 230 22.38 -31.28 24.17
N ARG A 231 22.04 -32.57 24.21
CA ARG A 231 21.66 -33.23 25.47
C ARG A 231 22.90 -33.30 26.37
N THR A 232 22.95 -32.50 27.43
CA THR A 232 23.75 -32.84 28.61
C THR A 232 23.25 -34.17 29.17
N ALA A 233 24.17 -35.10 29.41
CA ALA A 233 23.84 -36.38 30.02
C ALA A 233 23.82 -36.23 31.54
N GLU A 234 22.74 -36.70 32.17
CA GLU A 234 22.70 -36.96 33.61
C GLU A 234 23.16 -38.42 33.85
N PRO A 235 23.96 -38.69 34.90
CA PRO A 235 24.42 -40.04 35.21
C PRO A 235 23.36 -40.83 36.01
N GLU A 236 23.28 -42.14 35.77
CA GLU A 236 22.50 -43.05 36.62
C GLU A 236 23.13 -43.17 38.01
N ALA A 237 22.32 -43.04 39.06
CA ALA A 237 22.72 -43.23 40.45
C ALA A 237 22.02 -44.47 41.03
N THR A 238 22.80 -45.48 41.42
CA THR A 238 22.31 -46.78 41.89
C THR A 238 21.72 -46.73 43.30
N SER A 239 20.86 -47.70 43.61
CA SER A 239 20.03 -47.81 44.81
C SER A 239 20.76 -47.92 46.16
N ALA A 240 20.17 -47.23 47.15
CA ALA A 240 19.91 -47.68 48.53
C ALA A 240 21.06 -48.04 49.50
N SER A 241 21.07 -47.34 50.64
CA SER A 241 21.09 -47.95 51.98
C SER A 241 20.38 -47.04 53.00
N ASP A 242 20.06 -47.58 54.17
CA ASP A 242 19.25 -46.96 55.24
C ASP A 242 20.15 -46.49 56.42
N GLU A 243 19.52 -46.03 57.52
CA GLU A 243 20.08 -45.67 58.85
C GLU A 243 20.87 -44.34 58.98
N GLY A 244 20.89 -43.76 60.20
CA GLY A 244 21.94 -42.79 60.58
C GLY A 244 21.54 -41.51 61.35
N ASP A 245 20.77 -41.64 62.43
CA ASP A 245 20.50 -40.72 63.57
C ASP A 245 21.36 -39.43 63.84
N SER A 246 20.70 -38.47 64.53
CA SER A 246 21.17 -37.35 65.39
C SER A 246 22.24 -36.32 64.96
N GLY A 247 21.97 -35.04 65.32
CA GLY A 247 22.95 -33.93 65.29
C GLY A 247 22.33 -32.53 65.35
N ILE A 248 22.58 -31.76 66.42
CA ILE A 248 22.14 -30.36 66.60
C ILE A 248 23.39 -29.45 66.92
N PRO A 249 23.34 -28.09 67.03
CA PRO A 249 23.96 -27.23 66.00
C PRO A 249 25.29 -26.48 66.36
N PRO A 250 25.39 -25.12 66.49
CA PRO A 250 26.04 -24.25 65.49
C PRO A 250 27.16 -23.31 66.00
N ALA A 251 27.82 -22.59 65.08
CA ALA A 251 28.65 -21.38 65.31
C ALA A 251 28.65 -20.49 64.02
N GLN A 252 28.45 -19.17 64.05
CA GLN A 252 29.42 -18.05 64.21
C GLN A 252 30.56 -18.03 63.14
N LYS A 253 31.10 -16.92 62.61
CA LYS A 253 30.95 -15.42 62.71
C LYS A 253 31.68 -14.81 61.45
N ASP A 254 31.75 -13.52 61.08
CA ASP A 254 31.40 -12.19 61.65
C ASP A 254 31.31 -11.09 60.53
N ASP A 255 31.14 -9.81 60.92
CA ASP A 255 31.67 -8.50 60.39
C ASP A 255 32.55 -8.44 59.10
N SER A 256 32.72 -7.31 58.38
CA SER A 256 32.10 -5.95 58.22
C SER A 256 32.78 -5.28 56.98
N ASP A 257 32.62 -4.01 56.55
CA ASP A 257 31.89 -2.79 56.96
C ASP A 257 31.65 -1.88 55.70
N ALA A 258 31.15 -0.65 55.88
CA ALA A 258 31.07 0.42 54.85
C ALA A 258 32.32 1.35 54.86
N PRO A 259 32.46 2.42 54.02
CA PRO A 259 31.49 3.52 53.88
C PRO A 259 30.91 3.73 52.46
#